data_AF-A0A962URP2-F1
#
_entry.id   AF-A0A962URP2-F1
#
_cell.length_a   1.000
_cell.length_b   1.000
_cell.length_c   1.000
_cell.angle_alpha   90.00
_cell.angle_beta   90.00
_cell.angle_gamma   90.00
#
_symmetry.space_group_name_H-M   'P 1'
#
loop_
_entity.id
_entity.type
_entity.pdbx_description
1 polymer ?
#
loop_
_entity_poly.entity_id
_entity_poly.type
_entity_poly.pdbx_seq_one_letter_code
_entity_poly.pdbx_strand_id
1 'polypeptide(L)'
;MLAELHGRALRRDALVTLWSRCYDGLLALTPRSVRLKGLLGGFCQCLTEIPTYVDRHTDALLSADFRRLYHDDRCSRAESETGHGAHAGVVRVLDRKVLYGWGRRNGQTVADWESEADGSLSMQLRQLACMVATDGIALPAPDLSVQLGGRLLGSVDRFAERAMSCAETRLYRSLATLTSGYAHEVNDLLKQHGALHCAANDLSHTEVPIPFVTARCGPAGQSTLT
;
A
#
# COMPACT_ATOMS: atom_id res chain seq x y z
N MET A 1 -0.22 6.24 -5.32
CA MET A 1 -1.03 6.15 -6.55
C MET A 1 -1.61 4.75 -6.78
N LEU A 2 -0.96 3.66 -6.37
CA LEU A 2 -1.49 2.28 -6.52
C LEU A 2 -2.97 2.12 -6.12
N ALA A 3 -3.35 2.63 -4.94
CA ALA A 3 -4.73 2.54 -4.47
C ALA A 3 -5.75 3.24 -5.39
N GLU A 4 -5.35 4.30 -6.09
CA GLU A 4 -6.23 5.01 -7.02
C GLU A 4 -6.49 4.19 -8.29
N LEU A 5 -5.54 3.35 -8.70
CA LEU A 5 -5.70 2.42 -9.83
C LEU A 5 -6.70 1.30 -9.52
N HIS A 6 -6.93 1.02 -8.24
CA HIS A 6 -7.94 0.07 -7.77
C HIS A 6 -9.30 0.71 -7.49
N GLY A 7 -9.36 2.04 -7.30
CA GLY A 7 -10.60 2.74 -6.96
C GLY A 7 -11.49 3.07 -8.15
N ARG A 8 -10.95 3.07 -9.37
CA ARG A 8 -11.67 3.46 -10.60
C ARG A 8 -11.11 2.77 -11.83
N ALA A 9 -11.97 2.59 -12.83
CA ALA A 9 -11.52 2.14 -14.15
C ALA A 9 -10.46 3.09 -14.70
N LEU A 10 -9.38 2.52 -15.24
CA LEU A 10 -8.32 3.27 -15.89
C LEU A 10 -8.87 3.98 -17.14
N ARG A 11 -8.99 5.30 -17.02
CA ARG A 11 -9.36 6.20 -18.10
C ARG A 11 -8.13 6.92 -18.63
N ARG A 12 -8.30 7.56 -19.79
CA ARG A 12 -7.26 8.39 -20.44
C ARG A 12 -6.54 9.31 -19.46
N ASP A 13 -7.27 10.05 -18.63
CA ASP A 13 -6.67 11.04 -17.73
C ASP A 13 -5.76 10.40 -16.66
N ALA A 14 -6.14 9.22 -16.17
CA ALA A 14 -5.33 8.46 -15.21
C ALA A 14 -4.06 7.92 -15.88
N LEU A 15 -4.16 7.44 -17.12
CA LEU A 15 -3.02 6.97 -17.90
C LEU A 15 -2.05 8.10 -18.26
N VAL A 16 -2.56 9.26 -18.67
CA VAL A 16 -1.75 10.46 -18.91
C VAL A 16 -1.05 10.92 -17.63
N THR A 17 -1.74 10.89 -16.50
CA THR A 17 -1.15 11.22 -15.20
C THR A 17 -0.01 10.25 -14.86
N LEU A 18 -0.21 8.94 -15.05
CA LEU A 18 0.82 7.92 -14.85
C LEU A 18 2.05 8.16 -15.73
N TRP A 19 1.84 8.40 -17.02
CA TRP A 19 2.91 8.64 -17.99
C TRP A 19 3.67 9.93 -17.69
N SER A 20 2.98 11.03 -17.36
CA SER A 20 3.61 12.33 -17.07
C SER A 20 4.52 12.30 -15.85
N ARG A 21 4.26 11.40 -14.91
CA ARG A 21 5.09 11.21 -13.71
C ARG A 21 6.20 10.20 -13.90
N CYS A 22 6.34 9.61 -15.09
CA CYS A 22 7.25 8.48 -15.30
C CYS A 22 7.06 7.37 -14.24
N TYR A 23 5.81 7.17 -13.80
CA TYR A 23 5.44 6.23 -12.73
C TYR A 23 5.99 6.57 -11.32
N ASP A 24 6.55 7.77 -11.13
CA ASP A 24 6.95 8.25 -9.81
C ASP A 24 5.74 8.38 -8.87
N GLY A 25 5.94 8.00 -7.61
CA GLY A 25 4.88 7.91 -6.61
C GLY A 25 3.84 6.81 -6.85
N LEU A 26 4.11 5.85 -7.77
CA LEU A 26 3.25 4.67 -7.96
C LEU A 26 3.09 3.90 -6.66
N LEU A 27 4.22 3.53 -6.08
CA LEU A 27 4.35 2.83 -4.80
C LEU A 27 4.78 3.80 -3.71
N ALA A 28 4.30 3.62 -2.48
CA ALA A 28 4.71 4.47 -1.36
C ALA A 28 6.12 4.09 -0.84
N LEU A 29 6.50 2.82 -1.00
CA LEU A 29 7.86 2.34 -0.71
C LEU A 29 8.63 2.07 -2.00
N THR A 30 9.92 2.38 -1.98
CA THR A 30 10.84 1.99 -3.05
C THR A 30 11.05 0.47 -3.04
N PRO A 31 10.85 -0.23 -4.17
CA PRO A 31 11.09 -1.67 -4.25
C PRO A 31 12.53 -2.05 -3.89
N ARG A 32 12.68 -2.96 -2.92
CA ARG A 32 13.95 -3.55 -2.50
C ARG A 32 14.16 -4.93 -3.11
N SER A 33 13.12 -5.75 -3.18
CA SER A 33 13.23 -7.12 -3.70
C SER A 33 13.39 -7.13 -5.23
N VAL A 34 14.16 -8.10 -5.74
CA VAL A 34 14.28 -8.36 -7.18
C VAL A 34 12.91 -8.71 -7.77
N ARG A 35 12.10 -9.45 -7.01
CA ARG A 35 10.73 -9.83 -7.38
C ARG A 35 9.85 -8.61 -7.64
N LEU A 36 9.75 -7.68 -6.68
CA LEU A 36 8.90 -6.50 -6.83
C LEU A 36 9.40 -5.57 -7.94
N LYS A 37 10.73 -5.43 -8.10
CA LYS A 37 11.31 -4.69 -9.23
C LYS A 37 10.91 -5.30 -10.58
N GLY A 38 10.95 -6.63 -10.70
CA GLY A 38 10.49 -7.34 -11.91
C GLY A 38 9.00 -7.14 -12.18
N LEU A 39 8.16 -7.23 -11.14
CA LEU A 39 6.72 -6.98 -11.26
C LEU A 39 6.42 -5.54 -11.69
N LEU A 40 7.12 -4.57 -11.11
CA LEU A 40 7.00 -3.16 -11.48
C LEU A 40 7.42 -2.95 -12.95
N GLY A 41 8.54 -3.54 -13.38
CA GLY A 41 8.98 -3.50 -14.77
C GLY A 41 7.95 -4.09 -15.73
N GLY A 42 7.37 -5.25 -15.40
CA GLY A 42 6.30 -5.88 -16.19
C GLY A 42 5.02 -5.04 -16.27
N PHE A 43 4.63 -4.38 -15.17
CA PHE A 43 3.51 -3.44 -15.17
C PHE A 43 3.79 -2.22 -16.05
N CYS A 44 4.98 -1.63 -15.94
CA CYS A 44 5.40 -0.51 -16.80
C CYS A 44 5.41 -0.91 -18.29
N GLN A 45 5.88 -2.13 -18.62
CA GLN A 45 5.82 -2.65 -19.98
C GLN A 45 4.37 -2.73 -20.48
N CYS A 46 3.45 -3.26 -19.67
CA CYS A 46 2.03 -3.32 -20.04
C CYS A 46 1.44 -1.92 -20.28
N LEU A 47 1.87 -0.90 -19.54
CA LEU A 47 1.46 0.49 -19.77
C LEU A 47 1.97 1.06 -21.10
N THR A 48 3.14 0.62 -21.57
CA THR A 48 3.69 1.03 -22.89
C THR A 48 3.02 0.32 -24.07
N GLU A 49 2.36 -0.81 -23.82
CA GLU A 49 1.56 -1.52 -24.84
C GLU A 49 0.22 -0.82 -25.11
N ILE A 50 -0.23 0.06 -24.22
CA ILE A 50 -1.44 0.86 -24.42
C ILE A 50 -1.13 1.97 -25.43
N PRO A 51 -1.93 2.11 -26.51
CA PRO A 51 -1.75 3.20 -27.45
C PRO A 51 -1.75 4.56 -26.75
N THR A 52 -0.85 5.46 -27.15
CA THR A 52 -0.77 6.83 -26.62
C THR A 52 -2.09 7.60 -26.83
N TYR A 53 -2.88 7.19 -27.82
CA TYR A 53 -4.27 7.58 -27.98
C TYR A 53 -5.20 6.45 -27.53
N VAL A 54 -5.81 6.62 -26.35
CA VAL A 54 -6.83 5.70 -25.82
C VAL A 54 -8.13 5.90 -26.61
N ASP A 55 -8.38 5.03 -27.57
CA ASP A 55 -9.62 5.03 -28.34
C ASP A 55 -10.80 4.45 -27.55
N ARG A 56 -12.01 4.56 -28.11
CA ARG A 56 -13.24 4.05 -27.47
C ARG A 56 -13.20 2.55 -27.22
N HIS A 57 -12.50 1.79 -28.08
CA HIS A 57 -12.41 0.34 -27.94
C HIS A 57 -11.54 -0.03 -26.74
N THR A 58 -10.36 0.59 -26.61
CA THR A 58 -9.44 0.42 -25.48
C THR A 58 -10.10 0.84 -24.17
N ASP A 59 -10.80 1.98 -24.14
CA ASP A 59 -11.53 2.44 -22.95
C ASP A 59 -12.64 1.45 -22.54
N ALA A 60 -13.35 0.88 -23.51
CA ALA A 60 -14.38 -0.13 -23.26
C ALA A 60 -13.79 -1.44 -22.70
N LEU A 61 -12.63 -1.90 -23.21
CA LEU A 61 -11.92 -3.07 -22.70
C LEU A 61 -11.44 -2.85 -21.26
N LEU A 62 -10.78 -1.72 -20.99
CA LEU A 62 -10.30 -1.38 -19.64
C LEU A 62 -11.46 -1.25 -18.64
N SER A 63 -12.59 -0.69 -19.07
CA SER A 63 -13.79 -0.57 -18.25
C SER A 63 -14.52 -1.91 -18.06
N ALA A 64 -14.45 -2.83 -19.03
CA ALA A 64 -15.00 -4.17 -18.91
C ALA A 64 -14.19 -4.99 -17.90
N ASP A 65 -12.86 -4.98 -18.00
CA ASP A 65 -11.99 -5.65 -17.04
C ASP A 65 -12.18 -5.12 -15.62
N PHE A 66 -12.23 -3.79 -15.45
CA PHE A 66 -12.51 -3.20 -14.15
C PHE A 66 -13.82 -3.74 -13.57
N ARG A 67 -14.92 -3.72 -14.34
CA ARG A 67 -16.21 -4.24 -13.86
C ARG A 67 -16.14 -5.72 -13.49
N ARG A 68 -15.46 -6.55 -14.27
CA ARG A 68 -15.28 -7.98 -13.96
C ARG A 68 -14.54 -8.20 -12.64
N LEU A 69 -13.53 -7.37 -12.35
CA LEU A 69 -12.68 -7.55 -11.17
C LEU A 69 -13.28 -7.02 -9.88
N TYR A 70 -14.10 -5.97 -9.96
CA TYR A 70 -14.62 -5.26 -8.77
C TYR A 70 -16.14 -5.34 -8.58
N HIS A 71 -16.90 -5.70 -9.62
CA HIS A 71 -18.37 -5.68 -9.57
C HIS A 71 -19.05 -6.98 -10.00
N ASP A 72 -18.35 -7.92 -10.65
CA ASP A 72 -18.97 -9.18 -11.08
C ASP A 72 -18.95 -10.22 -9.96
N ASP A 73 -20.14 -10.45 -9.38
CA ASP A 73 -20.38 -11.46 -8.35
C ASP A 73 -19.98 -12.88 -8.79
N ARG A 74 -19.90 -13.16 -10.09
CA ARG A 74 -19.44 -14.47 -10.59
C ARG A 74 -17.96 -14.69 -10.31
N CYS A 75 -17.14 -13.64 -10.42
CA CYS A 75 -15.74 -13.70 -10.02
C CYS A 75 -15.59 -13.56 -8.48
N SER A 76 -16.57 -13.00 -7.76
CA SER A 76 -16.60 -12.91 -6.29
C SER A 76 -17.06 -14.19 -5.57
N ARG A 77 -17.95 -14.99 -6.18
CA ARG A 77 -18.52 -16.21 -5.57
C ARG A 77 -17.49 -17.29 -5.27
N ALA A 78 -16.40 -17.36 -6.03
CA ALA A 78 -15.27 -18.23 -5.76
C ALA A 78 -14.63 -17.97 -4.37
N GLU A 79 -14.80 -16.77 -3.80
CA GLU A 79 -14.29 -16.42 -2.47
C GLU A 79 -15.23 -16.81 -1.33
N SER A 80 -16.50 -17.08 -1.62
CA SER A 80 -17.54 -17.38 -0.62
C SER A 80 -17.63 -18.87 -0.26
N GLU A 81 -17.12 -19.76 -1.11
CA GLU A 81 -17.19 -21.21 -0.89
C GLU A 81 -16.09 -21.74 0.04
N THR A 82 -15.03 -20.96 0.28
CA THR A 82 -14.03 -21.25 1.32
C THR A 82 -14.38 -20.50 2.60
N GLY A 83 -15.33 -21.07 3.36
CA GLY A 83 -15.79 -20.56 4.65
C GLY A 83 -14.63 -20.17 5.57
N HIS A 84 -14.48 -18.87 5.82
CA HIS A 84 -13.72 -18.39 6.96
C HIS A 84 -14.71 -18.03 8.06
N GLY A 85 -14.82 -18.96 9.01
CA GLY A 85 -15.51 -18.76 10.26
C GLY A 85 -15.05 -17.51 10.99
N ALA A 86 -15.95 -17.02 11.83
CA ALA A 86 -15.85 -15.91 12.74
C ALA A 86 -14.56 -15.87 13.60
N HIS A 87 -13.41 -15.49 13.03
CA HIS A 87 -12.31 -14.96 13.82
C HIS A 87 -12.40 -13.44 13.87
N ALA A 88 -13.01 -13.00 14.97
CA ALA A 88 -12.96 -11.68 15.55
C ALA A 88 -11.51 -11.29 15.89
N GLY A 89 -10.75 -10.88 14.89
CA GLY A 89 -9.68 -9.91 15.06
C GLY A 89 -10.21 -8.60 14.50
N VAL A 90 -10.71 -7.72 15.36
CA VAL A 90 -11.09 -6.36 14.94
C VAL A 90 -9.81 -5.70 14.44
N VAL A 91 -9.63 -5.68 13.12
CA VAL A 91 -8.65 -4.81 12.48
C VAL A 91 -8.93 -3.42 13.05
N ARG A 92 -7.92 -2.78 13.63
CA ARG A 92 -8.01 -1.35 13.88
C ARG A 92 -7.97 -0.69 12.51
N VAL A 93 -9.12 -0.67 11.85
CA VAL A 93 -9.38 0.20 10.71
C VAL A 93 -9.00 1.57 11.25
N LEU A 94 -7.97 2.18 10.66
CA LEU A 94 -7.60 3.54 11.03
C LEU A 94 -8.88 4.36 11.02
N ASP A 95 -9.09 5.17 12.07
CA ASP A 95 -10.27 6.02 12.16
C ASP A 95 -10.42 6.76 10.81
N ARG A 96 -11.62 6.72 10.24
CA ARG A 96 -11.91 7.29 8.93
C ARG A 96 -11.48 8.76 8.87
N LYS A 97 -11.54 9.50 9.99
CA LYS A 97 -11.01 10.87 10.12
C LYS A 97 -9.49 10.96 9.98
N VAL A 98 -8.73 9.98 10.48
CA VAL A 98 -7.27 9.92 10.34
C VAL A 98 -6.91 9.69 8.87
N LEU A 99 -7.59 8.71 8.26
CA LEU A 99 -7.48 8.40 6.85
C LEU A 99 -7.82 9.62 5.96
N TYR A 100 -8.93 10.30 6.23
CA TYR A 100 -9.35 11.53 5.55
C TYR A 100 -8.37 12.68 5.74
N GLY A 101 -7.90 12.88 6.98
CA GLY A 101 -6.92 13.90 7.30
C GLY A 101 -5.61 13.69 6.55
N TRP A 102 -5.14 12.44 6.46
CA TRP A 102 -3.97 12.08 5.66
C TRP A 102 -4.22 12.29 4.18
N GLY A 103 -5.36 11.81 3.66
CA GLY A 103 -5.76 12.00 2.27
C GLY A 103 -5.74 13.45 1.83
N ARG A 104 -6.38 14.32 2.61
CA ARG A 104 -6.45 15.77 2.36
C ARG A 104 -5.06 16.41 2.32
N ARG A 105 -4.15 16.02 3.22
CA ARG A 105 -2.76 16.52 3.22
C ARG A 105 -1.97 16.07 1.99
N ASN A 106 -2.32 14.93 1.40
CA ASN A 106 -1.69 14.39 0.20
C ASN A 106 -2.45 14.75 -1.10
N GLY A 107 -3.30 15.78 -1.05
CA GLY A 107 -4.01 16.27 -2.23
C GLY A 107 -5.17 15.39 -2.72
N GLN A 108 -5.63 14.43 -1.92
CA GLN A 108 -6.82 13.63 -2.24
C GLN A 108 -8.10 14.34 -1.75
N THR A 109 -9.14 14.31 -2.57
CA THR A 109 -10.44 14.94 -2.30
C THR A 109 -11.37 14.02 -1.53
N VAL A 110 -12.07 14.57 -0.52
CA VAL A 110 -12.96 13.81 0.39
C VAL A 110 -14.14 13.14 -0.34
N ALA A 111 -14.62 13.74 -1.43
CA ALA A 111 -15.71 13.20 -2.24
C ALA A 111 -15.42 11.79 -2.78
N ASP A 112 -14.14 11.47 -3.04
CA ASP A 112 -13.73 10.16 -3.56
C ASP A 112 -13.79 9.04 -2.49
N TRP A 113 -14.08 9.37 -1.24
CA TRP A 113 -13.98 8.44 -0.12
C TRP A 113 -15.32 8.10 0.52
N GLU A 114 -16.32 8.97 0.36
CA GLU A 114 -17.65 8.71 0.91
C GLU A 114 -18.41 7.64 0.13
N SER A 115 -18.07 7.46 -1.16
CA SER A 115 -18.70 6.47 -2.05
C SER A 115 -18.03 5.08 -2.03
N GLU A 116 -16.84 4.93 -1.44
CA GLU A 116 -16.16 3.63 -1.38
C GLU A 116 -16.73 2.77 -0.26
N ALA A 117 -17.05 1.51 -0.59
CA ALA A 117 -17.49 0.53 0.40
C ALA A 117 -16.38 0.24 1.42
N ASP A 118 -16.76 0.17 2.69
CA ASP A 118 -15.83 -0.22 3.75
C ASP A 118 -15.24 -1.60 3.43
N GLY A 119 -13.90 -1.68 3.41
CA GLY A 119 -13.17 -2.89 3.06
C GLY A 119 -12.82 -3.05 1.58
N SER A 120 -13.06 -2.07 0.71
CA SER A 120 -12.54 -2.07 -0.65
C SER A 120 -11.01 -2.24 -0.68
N LEU A 121 -10.47 -2.89 -1.71
CA LEU A 121 -9.02 -3.04 -1.88
C LEU A 121 -8.31 -1.68 -1.97
N SER A 122 -8.92 -0.70 -2.66
CA SER A 122 -8.43 0.68 -2.70
C SER A 122 -8.32 1.28 -1.30
N MET A 123 -9.33 1.13 -0.45
CA MET A 123 -9.30 1.63 0.93
C MET A 123 -8.23 0.94 1.77
N GLN A 124 -8.09 -0.39 1.65
CA GLN A 124 -7.05 -1.15 2.34
C GLN A 124 -5.64 -0.70 1.92
N LEU A 125 -5.42 -0.44 0.63
CA LEU A 125 -4.14 0.07 0.12
C LEU A 125 -3.87 1.52 0.54
N ARG A 126 -4.91 2.37 0.64
CA ARG A 126 -4.77 3.73 1.20
C ARG A 126 -4.42 3.66 2.68
N GLN A 127 -5.05 2.77 3.44
CA GLN A 127 -4.71 2.55 4.84
C GLN A 127 -3.25 2.11 4.97
N LEU A 128 -2.81 1.17 4.13
CA LEU A 128 -1.41 0.75 4.07
C LEU A 128 -0.47 1.93 3.79
N ALA A 129 -0.77 2.73 2.76
CA ALA A 129 0.04 3.89 2.40
C ALA A 129 0.07 4.94 3.53
N CYS A 130 -1.07 5.19 4.18
CA CYS A 130 -1.15 6.06 5.35
C CYS A 130 -0.25 5.54 6.46
N MET A 131 -0.38 4.27 6.86
CA MET A 131 0.43 3.67 7.93
C MET A 131 1.92 3.76 7.65
N VAL A 132 2.34 3.50 6.41
CA VAL A 132 3.73 3.63 5.97
C VAL A 132 4.22 5.08 5.98
N ALA A 133 3.36 6.05 5.65
CA ALA A 133 3.74 7.46 5.53
C ALA A 133 3.69 8.24 6.85
N THR A 134 2.79 7.90 7.77
CA THR A 134 2.68 8.61 9.07
C THR A 134 3.79 8.28 10.04
N ASP A 135 4.47 7.15 9.86
CA ASP A 135 5.43 6.67 10.83
C ASP A 135 6.63 6.04 10.13
N GLY A 136 7.83 6.53 10.43
CA GLY A 136 9.04 5.70 10.49
C GLY A 136 8.95 4.63 11.61
N ILE A 137 7.79 4.00 11.79
CA ILE A 137 7.41 2.98 12.78
C ILE A 137 7.26 3.54 14.22
N ALA A 138 6.09 4.09 14.56
CA ALA A 138 5.62 4.30 15.94
C ALA A 138 4.32 3.54 16.26
N LEU A 139 3.88 2.67 15.35
CA LEU A 139 2.99 1.56 15.66
C LEU A 139 3.85 0.34 16.03
N PRO A 140 3.47 -0.47 17.04
CA PRO A 140 4.16 -1.73 17.29
C PRO A 140 4.06 -2.61 16.04
N ALA A 141 5.17 -2.65 15.28
CA ALA A 141 5.35 -3.44 14.06
C ALA A 141 4.79 -4.88 14.13
N PRO A 142 4.86 -5.62 15.26
CA PRO A 142 4.26 -6.95 15.34
C PRO A 142 2.75 -6.97 15.07
N ASP A 143 1.96 -6.08 15.68
CA ASP A 143 0.50 -6.06 15.51
C ASP A 143 0.09 -5.73 14.07
N LEU A 144 0.86 -4.87 13.42
CA LEU A 144 0.61 -4.42 12.05
C LEU A 144 0.96 -5.52 11.03
N SER A 145 2.04 -6.28 11.27
CA SER A 145 2.40 -7.44 10.46
C SER A 145 1.37 -8.58 10.57
N VAL A 146 0.79 -8.81 11.75
CA VAL A 146 -0.27 -9.81 11.95
C VAL A 146 -1.56 -9.39 11.25
N GLN A 147 -1.94 -8.11 11.36
CA GLN A 147 -3.13 -7.59 10.69
C GLN A 147 -3.01 -7.61 9.16
N LEU A 148 -1.87 -7.18 8.60
CA LEU A 148 -1.62 -7.23 7.16
C LEU A 148 -1.47 -8.67 6.67
N GLY A 149 -0.74 -9.51 7.41
CA GLY A 149 -0.42 -10.87 7.05
C GLY A 149 -1.64 -11.78 6.91
N GLY A 150 -2.65 -11.60 7.77
CA GLY A 150 -3.85 -12.44 7.75
C GLY A 150 -4.87 -12.03 6.69
N ARG A 151 -5.33 -10.77 6.71
CA ARG A 151 -6.46 -10.34 5.88
C ARG A 151 -6.06 -9.66 4.57
N LEU A 152 -5.07 -8.77 4.57
CA LEU A 152 -4.68 -8.06 3.35
C LEU A 152 -3.97 -9.00 2.39
N LEU A 153 -2.97 -9.77 2.83
CA LEU A 153 -2.25 -10.69 1.94
C LEU A 153 -3.18 -11.72 1.31
N GLY A 154 -4.05 -12.34 2.12
CA GLY A 154 -5.05 -13.27 1.62
C GLY A 154 -6.09 -12.63 0.68
N SER A 155 -6.37 -11.33 0.80
CA SER A 155 -7.29 -10.64 -0.12
C SER A 155 -6.59 -10.26 -1.43
N VAL A 156 -5.35 -9.75 -1.39
CA VAL A 156 -4.60 -9.35 -2.60
C VAL A 156 -4.15 -10.55 -3.43
N ASP A 157 -3.83 -11.69 -2.80
CA ASP A 157 -3.44 -12.90 -3.52
C ASP A 157 -4.64 -13.49 -4.28
N ARG A 158 -5.79 -13.61 -3.62
CA ARG A 158 -7.05 -14.01 -4.27
C ARG A 158 -7.48 -13.04 -5.36
N PHE A 159 -7.31 -11.73 -5.11
CA PHE A 159 -7.55 -10.72 -6.13
C PHE A 159 -6.61 -10.89 -7.34
N ALA A 160 -5.34 -11.20 -7.13
CA ALA A 160 -4.38 -11.46 -8.21
C ALA A 160 -4.74 -12.72 -9.00
N GLU A 161 -5.09 -13.81 -8.33
CA GLU A 161 -5.58 -15.05 -8.98
C GLU A 161 -6.83 -14.79 -9.82
N ARG A 162 -7.79 -14.03 -9.27
CA ARG A 162 -8.99 -13.59 -9.97
C ARG A 162 -8.67 -12.71 -11.17
N ALA A 163 -7.71 -11.81 -11.06
CA ALA A 163 -7.28 -10.98 -12.17
C ALA A 163 -6.70 -11.83 -13.30
N MET A 164 -5.91 -12.85 -12.97
CA MET A 164 -5.34 -13.78 -13.95
C MET A 164 -6.40 -14.58 -14.71
N SER A 165 -7.54 -14.91 -14.09
CA SER A 165 -8.62 -15.67 -14.71
C SER A 165 -9.66 -14.83 -15.43
N CYS A 166 -10.03 -13.66 -14.88
CA CYS A 166 -11.18 -12.86 -15.36
C CYS A 166 -10.79 -11.68 -16.27
N ALA A 167 -9.58 -11.12 -16.14
CA ALA A 167 -9.19 -9.94 -16.91
C ALA A 167 -8.71 -10.32 -18.32
N GLU A 168 -9.18 -9.63 -19.35
CA GLU A 168 -8.74 -9.81 -20.73
C GLU A 168 -7.40 -9.11 -20.99
N THR A 169 -7.24 -7.90 -20.46
CA THR A 169 -6.02 -7.10 -20.66
C THR A 169 -4.89 -7.57 -19.74
N ARG A 170 -3.68 -7.58 -20.28
CA ARG A 170 -2.46 -7.83 -19.49
C ARG A 170 -2.23 -6.76 -18.42
N LEU A 171 -2.76 -5.55 -18.65
CA LEU A 171 -2.62 -4.43 -17.73
C LEU A 171 -3.20 -4.75 -16.35
N TYR A 172 -4.48 -5.14 -16.25
CA TYR A 172 -5.07 -5.43 -14.94
C TYR A 172 -4.47 -6.66 -14.26
N ARG A 173 -4.03 -7.67 -15.03
CA ARG A 173 -3.27 -8.81 -14.51
C ARG A 173 -1.94 -8.36 -13.89
N SER A 174 -1.20 -7.51 -14.59
CA SER A 174 0.06 -6.96 -14.11
C SER A 174 -0.13 -6.03 -12.91
N LEU A 175 -1.21 -5.23 -12.88
CA LEU A 175 -1.57 -4.40 -11.73
C LEU A 175 -1.85 -5.26 -10.49
N ALA A 176 -2.65 -6.32 -10.64
CA ALA A 176 -3.01 -7.18 -9.53
C ALA A 176 -1.79 -7.93 -8.95
N THR A 177 -0.93 -8.46 -9.82
CA THR A 177 0.32 -9.12 -9.40
C THR A 177 1.32 -8.15 -8.78
N LEU A 178 1.44 -6.92 -9.30
CA LEU A 178 2.22 -5.84 -8.68
C LEU A 178 1.68 -5.52 -7.28
N THR A 179 0.38 -5.41 -7.12
CA THR A 179 -0.26 -5.11 -5.83
C THR A 179 -0.04 -6.21 -4.79
N SER A 180 -0.19 -7.48 -5.18
CA SER A 180 0.17 -8.62 -4.30
C SER A 180 1.65 -8.55 -3.93
N GLY A 181 2.56 -8.41 -4.91
CA GLY A 181 3.99 -8.33 -4.66
C GLY A 181 4.38 -7.18 -3.73
N TYR A 182 3.74 -6.02 -3.89
CA TYR A 182 3.95 -4.85 -3.04
C TYR A 182 3.51 -5.12 -1.60
N ALA A 183 2.31 -5.69 -1.41
CA ALA A 183 1.80 -6.00 -0.08
C ALA A 183 2.68 -7.04 0.65
N HIS A 184 3.16 -8.06 -0.05
CA HIS A 184 4.12 -9.04 0.48
C HIS A 184 5.43 -8.37 0.92
N GLU A 185 5.99 -7.50 0.08
CA GLU A 185 7.23 -6.80 0.45
C GLU A 185 7.04 -5.87 1.66
N VAL A 186 5.91 -5.16 1.76
CA VAL A 186 5.60 -4.34 2.93
C VAL A 186 5.50 -5.21 4.19
N ASN A 187 4.84 -6.37 4.10
CA ASN A 187 4.74 -7.31 5.20
C ASN A 187 6.10 -7.87 5.64
N ASP A 188 6.98 -8.21 4.69
CA ASP A 188 8.33 -8.68 4.98
C ASP A 188 9.16 -7.60 5.68
N LEU A 189 9.05 -6.35 5.21
CA LEU A 189 9.71 -5.21 5.87
C LEU A 189 9.20 -5.03 7.30
N LEU A 190 7.90 -5.12 7.54
CA LEU A 190 7.33 -4.99 8.87
C LEU A 190 7.78 -6.11 9.81
N LYS A 191 7.84 -7.35 9.32
CA LYS A 191 8.39 -8.48 10.08
C LYS A 191 9.86 -8.25 10.45
N GLN A 192 10.67 -7.76 9.52
CA GLN A 192 12.09 -7.45 9.76
C GLN A 192 12.25 -6.37 10.84
N HIS A 193 11.48 -5.29 10.78
CA HIS A 193 11.56 -4.22 11.79
C HIS A 193 11.02 -4.67 13.15
N GLY A 194 9.94 -5.47 13.17
CA GLY A 194 9.42 -6.06 14.41
C GLY A 194 10.44 -6.97 15.10
N ALA A 195 11.13 -7.83 14.33
CA ALA A 195 12.17 -8.70 14.87
C ALA A 195 13.36 -7.92 15.46
N LEU A 196 13.78 -6.83 14.81
CA LEU A 196 14.86 -5.97 15.31
C LEU A 196 14.48 -5.27 16.62
N HIS A 197 13.24 -4.82 16.77
CA HIS A 197 12.76 -4.22 18.03
C HIS A 197 12.66 -5.21 19.18
N CYS A 198 12.21 -6.45 18.94
CA CYS A 198 12.21 -7.49 19.96
C CYS A 198 13.64 -7.81 20.44
N ALA A 199 14.58 -7.99 19.51
CA ALA A 199 15.97 -8.28 19.86
C ALA A 199 16.66 -7.12 20.62
N ALA A 200 16.34 -5.86 20.30
CA ALA A 200 16.85 -4.70 21.01
C ALA A 200 16.29 -4.60 22.44
N ASN A 201 15.01 -4.93 22.65
CA ASN A 201 14.41 -4.94 23.99
C ASN A 201 14.94 -6.10 24.86
N ASP A 202 15.18 -7.28 24.29
CA ASP A 202 15.76 -8.41 25.04
C ASP A 202 17.20 -8.12 25.53
N LEU A 203 17.96 -7.30 24.80
CA LEU A 203 19.31 -6.87 25.20
C LEU A 203 19.31 -5.74 26.25
N SER A 204 18.17 -5.07 26.48
CA SER A 204 18.05 -3.97 27.44
C SER A 204 17.79 -4.42 28.88
N HIS A 205 17.60 -5.73 29.11
CA HIS A 205 17.45 -6.31 30.46
C HIS A 205 18.77 -6.81 31.10
N THR A 206 19.90 -6.73 30.40
CA THR A 206 21.23 -6.77 31.05
C THR A 206 21.60 -5.36 31.51
N GLU A 207 21.14 -4.97 32.70
CA GLU A 207 21.63 -3.78 33.41
C GLU A 207 23.14 -3.90 33.64
N VAL A 208 23.93 -3.23 32.81
CA VAL A 208 25.26 -2.77 33.21
C VAL A 208 25.07 -1.31 33.64
N PRO A 209 25.35 -0.95 34.91
CA PRO A 209 25.15 0.40 35.38
C PRO A 209 26.13 1.35 34.66
N ILE A 210 25.59 2.24 33.84
CA ILE A 210 26.34 3.31 33.19
C ILE A 210 26.61 4.39 34.25
N PRO A 211 27.87 4.74 34.56
CA PRO A 211 28.15 5.83 35.49
C PRO A 211 27.74 7.17 34.87
N PHE A 212 26.87 7.88 35.59
CA PHE A 212 26.48 9.26 35.30
C PHE A 212 27.73 10.16 35.24
N VAL A 213 28.09 10.63 34.05
CA VAL A 213 29.02 11.76 33.87
C VAL A 213 28.20 13.04 33.80
N THR A 214 28.26 13.83 34.86
CA THR A 214 27.70 15.18 34.92
C THR A 214 28.54 16.13 34.07
N ALA A 215 28.03 16.56 32.92
CA ALA A 215 28.63 17.63 32.13
C ALA A 215 28.30 18.99 32.77
N ARG A 216 29.33 19.67 33.30
CA ARG A 216 29.26 21.07 33.72
C ARG A 216 29.19 21.97 32.49
N CYS A 217 28.09 22.71 32.32
CA CYS A 217 28.06 23.89 31.45
C CYS A 217 28.82 25.05 32.13
N GLY A 218 29.92 25.49 31.53
CA GLY A 218 30.57 26.76 31.84
C GLY A 218 30.06 27.88 30.93
N PRO A 219 29.95 29.14 31.38
CA PRO A 219 29.49 30.24 30.54
C PRO A 219 30.65 31.04 29.93
N ALA A 220 30.26 31.84 28.93
CA ALA A 220 30.82 33.13 28.51
C ALA A 220 31.75 33.17 27.28
N GLY A 221 31.33 34.01 26.33
CA GLY A 221 32.11 34.50 25.21
C GLY A 221 31.34 35.60 24.47
N GLN A 222 31.20 36.78 25.12
CA GLN A 222 30.76 38.01 24.44
C GLN A 222 31.88 38.47 23.49
N SER A 223 31.54 38.72 22.23
CA SER A 223 32.41 39.43 21.29
C SER A 223 31.81 40.80 20.98
N THR A 224 32.55 41.83 21.38
CA THR A 224 32.40 43.23 20.99
C THR A 224 32.84 43.40 19.54
N LEU A 225 32.00 44.08 18.73
CA LEU A 225 32.36 44.59 17.41
C LEU A 225 32.66 46.09 17.55
N THR A 226 33.88 46.45 17.15
CA THR A 226 34.32 47.81 16.75
C THR A 226 33.84 48.13 15.35
#